data_AF-A0A257X6L8-F1
#
_entry.id   AF-A0A257X6L8-F1
#
_cell.length_a   1.000
_cell.length_b   1.000
_cell.length_c   1.000
_cell.angle_alpha   90.00
_cell.angle_beta   90.00
_cell.angle_gamma   90.00
#
_symmetry.space_group_name_H-M   'P 1'
#
loop_
_entity.id
_entity.type
_entity.pdbx_description
1 polymer ?
#
loop_
_entity_poly.entity_id
_entity_poly.type
_entity_poly.pdbx_seq_one_letter_code
_entity_poly.pdbx_strand_id
1 'polypeptide(L)'
;MHPARAFKVEDRETLLAFLREHPFVTLAASVGGRPMVAQAPVVVREMHDELVIDFHLSRGNVLVPHLVQGFRAVMLATGPDAYISPDGYESADQVPTWNYLSVEALPKPLWTRHKMAPGKFEAMLRGIIGGRLLVDRLEGTFKLSQNKSEADRLEAAKGLGEHPIAAMMRVKPE
;
A
#
# COMPACT_ATOMS: atom_id res chain seq x y z
N MET A 1 -10.89 3.83 -0.12
CA MET A 1 -11.07 2.73 -1.09
C MET A 1 -12.49 2.80 -1.68
N HIS A 2 -12.75 2.12 -2.81
CA HIS A 2 -14.01 2.20 -3.55
C HIS A 2 -14.97 1.08 -3.15
N PRO A 3 -16.26 1.33 -2.83
CA PRO A 3 -17.15 0.34 -2.23
C PRO A 3 -17.73 -0.70 -3.24
N ALA A 4 -17.17 -0.81 -4.44
CA ALA A 4 -17.74 -1.66 -5.49
C ALA A 4 -17.04 -3.02 -5.52
N ARG A 5 -17.81 -4.13 -5.42
CA ARG A 5 -17.26 -5.50 -5.34
C ARG A 5 -16.32 -5.84 -6.51
N ALA A 6 -16.59 -5.33 -7.71
CA ALA A 6 -15.75 -5.53 -8.90
C ALA A 6 -14.32 -4.94 -8.80
N PHE A 7 -14.03 -4.13 -7.77
CA PHE A 7 -12.70 -3.59 -7.49
C PHE A 7 -12.05 -4.17 -6.23
N LYS A 8 -12.77 -4.99 -5.44
CA LYS A 8 -12.23 -5.60 -4.22
C LYS A 8 -11.35 -6.79 -4.58
N VAL A 9 -10.18 -6.88 -3.97
CA VAL A 9 -9.30 -8.06 -4.05
C VAL A 9 -9.35 -8.80 -2.72
N GLU A 10 -9.57 -10.11 -2.77
CA GLU A 10 -9.67 -10.99 -1.60
C GLU A 10 -8.61 -12.10 -1.60
N ASP A 11 -7.89 -12.33 -2.71
CA ASP A 11 -6.80 -13.31 -2.78
C ASP A 11 -5.60 -12.88 -1.93
N ARG A 12 -5.23 -13.73 -0.96
CA ARG A 12 -4.12 -13.47 -0.03
C ARG A 12 -2.78 -13.36 -0.74
N GLU A 13 -2.53 -14.13 -1.80
CA GLU A 13 -1.22 -14.12 -2.46
C GLU A 13 -1.02 -12.83 -3.26
N THR A 14 -2.00 -12.42 -4.05
CA THR A 14 -2.04 -11.14 -4.79
C THR A 14 -1.91 -9.95 -3.86
N LEU A 15 -2.64 -9.94 -2.74
CA LEU A 15 -2.52 -8.89 -1.73
C LEU A 15 -1.08 -8.86 -1.19
N LEU A 16 -0.53 -9.98 -0.73
CA LEU A 16 0.85 -10.03 -0.21
C LEU A 16 1.91 -9.73 -1.27
N ALA A 17 1.69 -10.03 -2.56
CA ALA A 17 2.60 -9.72 -3.65
C ALA A 17 2.65 -8.21 -3.93
N PHE A 18 1.50 -7.57 -4.17
CA PHE A 18 1.40 -6.12 -4.35
C PHE A 18 2.05 -5.35 -3.19
N LEU A 19 1.80 -5.83 -1.97
CA LEU A 19 2.36 -5.25 -0.76
C LEU A 19 3.90 -5.35 -0.68
N ARG A 20 4.50 -6.40 -1.27
CA ARG A 20 5.96 -6.55 -1.43
C ARG A 20 6.55 -5.61 -2.50
N GLU A 21 5.73 -5.05 -3.37
CA GLU A 21 6.14 -4.07 -4.38
C GLU A 21 5.98 -2.61 -3.87
N HIS A 22 5.15 -2.39 -2.84
CA HIS A 22 4.84 -1.06 -2.30
C HIS A 22 5.26 -0.89 -0.83
N PRO A 23 6.58 -0.83 -0.55
CA PRO A 23 7.18 -1.00 0.77
C PRO A 23 7.17 0.23 1.70
N PHE A 24 6.49 1.30 1.32
CA PHE A 24 6.49 2.57 2.05
C PHE A 24 5.05 3.00 2.31
N VAL A 25 4.59 2.74 3.52
CA VAL A 25 3.17 2.77 3.88
C VAL A 25 2.81 3.97 4.73
N THR A 26 1.55 4.37 4.66
CA THR A 26 0.98 5.32 5.63
C THR A 26 0.33 4.53 6.77
N LEU A 27 0.98 4.50 7.92
CA LEU A 27 0.42 4.04 9.18
C LEU A 27 -0.53 5.11 9.73
N ALA A 28 -1.81 4.78 9.85
CA ALA A 28 -2.86 5.65 10.38
C ALA A 28 -3.50 5.02 11.63
N ALA A 29 -3.71 5.81 12.68
CA ALA A 29 -4.33 5.37 13.92
C ALA A 29 -5.22 6.47 14.52
N SER A 30 -6.13 6.09 15.42
CA SER A 30 -6.85 7.02 16.29
C SER A 30 -6.52 6.69 17.74
N VAL A 31 -5.80 7.59 18.42
CA VAL A 31 -5.36 7.39 19.80
C VAL A 31 -5.95 8.50 20.67
N GLY A 32 -6.70 8.14 21.71
CA GLY A 32 -7.47 9.10 22.50
C GLY A 32 -8.50 9.89 21.67
N GLY A 33 -9.03 9.30 20.59
CA GLY A 33 -9.93 9.96 19.64
C GLY A 33 -9.26 10.94 18.67
N ARG A 34 -7.92 11.09 18.72
CA ARG A 34 -7.17 11.96 17.80
C ARG A 34 -6.59 11.15 16.65
N PRO A 35 -6.84 11.52 15.37
CA PRO A 35 -6.19 10.89 14.24
C PRO A 35 -4.69 11.23 14.24
N MET A 36 -3.86 10.22 13.98
CA MET A 36 -2.41 10.33 13.89
C MET A 36 -1.92 9.52 12.69
N VAL A 37 -0.93 10.05 11.97
CA VAL A 37 -0.32 9.39 10.82
C VAL A 37 1.20 9.41 10.90
N ALA A 38 1.83 8.37 10.38
CA ALA A 38 3.26 8.31 10.09
C ALA A 38 3.49 7.54 8.79
N GLN A 39 4.51 7.92 8.02
CA GLN A 39 4.96 7.13 6.88
C GLN A 39 6.22 6.35 7.26
N ALA A 40 6.25 5.06 6.92
CA ALA A 40 7.31 4.16 7.38
C ALA A 40 7.69 3.12 6.32
N PRO A 41 9.00 2.84 6.12
CA PRO A 41 9.47 1.60 5.50
C PRO A 41 9.29 0.42 6.48
N VAL A 42 8.92 -0.74 5.93
CA VAL A 42 8.21 -1.79 6.69
C VAL A 42 8.63 -3.20 6.25
N VAL A 43 8.48 -4.22 7.11
CA VAL A 43 8.90 -5.64 6.90
C VAL A 43 7.79 -6.63 7.26
N VAL A 44 7.28 -7.40 6.28
CA VAL A 44 6.35 -8.53 6.50
C VAL A 44 7.17 -9.77 6.76
N ARG A 45 6.75 -10.51 7.78
CA ARG A 45 7.20 -11.86 8.07
C ARG A 45 5.99 -12.70 8.46
N GLU A 46 6.04 -13.98 8.18
CA GLU A 46 5.11 -14.93 8.79
C GLU A 46 5.82 -15.55 10.01
N MET A 47 5.12 -15.62 11.15
CA MET A 47 5.67 -16.08 12.42
C MET A 47 4.63 -16.93 13.16
N HIS A 48 4.86 -18.24 13.27
CA HIS A 48 3.88 -19.17 13.84
C HIS A 48 2.50 -19.02 13.17
N ASP A 49 2.51 -18.97 11.83
CA ASP A 49 1.38 -18.77 10.94
C ASP A 49 0.64 -17.41 11.06
N GLU A 50 1.00 -16.55 12.02
CA GLU A 50 0.58 -15.15 12.06
C GLU A 50 1.27 -14.31 10.99
N LEU A 51 0.52 -13.42 10.35
CA LEU A 51 1.06 -12.40 9.46
C LEU A 51 1.51 -11.18 10.28
N VAL A 52 2.81 -10.92 10.27
CA VAL A 52 3.48 -9.95 11.14
C VAL A 52 4.10 -8.81 10.34
N ILE A 53 3.95 -7.59 10.85
CA ILE A 53 4.41 -6.33 10.27
C ILE A 53 5.41 -5.71 11.25
N ASP A 54 6.70 -5.66 10.92
CA ASP A 54 7.71 -4.91 11.69
C ASP A 54 8.05 -3.58 10.99
N PHE A 55 8.30 -2.54 11.77
CA PHE A 55 8.66 -1.22 11.28
C PHE A 55 9.55 -0.49 12.30
N HIS A 56 9.99 0.71 11.95
CA HIS A 56 10.53 1.64 12.95
C HIS A 56 10.12 3.08 12.66
N LEU A 57 10.03 3.87 13.70
CA LEU A 57 9.82 5.31 13.64
C LEU A 57 10.99 6.04 14.32
N SER A 58 11.24 7.29 13.92
CA SER A 58 12.09 8.20 14.70
C SER A 58 11.52 8.35 16.10
N ARG A 59 12.38 8.35 17.13
CA ARG A 59 11.97 8.42 18.55
C ARG A 59 11.09 9.64 18.90
N GLY A 60 11.16 10.71 18.11
CA GLY A 60 10.32 11.90 18.24
C GLY A 60 9.00 11.89 17.44
N ASN A 61 8.63 10.79 16.78
CA ASN A 61 7.38 10.70 16.03
C ASN A 61 6.16 10.61 16.97
N VAL A 62 5.04 11.25 16.59
CA VAL A 62 3.81 11.36 17.40
C VAL A 62 3.19 10.02 17.82
N LEU A 63 3.41 8.94 17.07
CA LEU A 63 2.90 7.60 17.42
C LEU A 63 3.78 6.85 18.45
N VAL A 64 5.06 7.24 18.61
CA VAL A 64 6.02 6.51 19.46
C VAL A 64 5.60 6.39 20.93
N PRO A 65 5.06 7.43 21.60
CA PRO A 65 4.56 7.32 22.97
C PRO A 65 3.48 6.24 23.15
N HIS A 66 2.76 5.89 22.08
CA HIS A 66 1.63 4.98 22.10
C HIS A 66 2.01 3.54 21.72
N LEU A 67 3.15 3.31 21.04
CA LEU A 67 3.60 1.97 20.64
C LEU A 67 3.78 1.02 21.82
N VAL A 68 4.15 1.53 23.00
CA VAL A 68 4.37 0.74 24.22
C VAL A 68 3.05 0.23 24.83
N GLN A 69 1.95 0.94 24.61
CA GLN A 69 0.62 0.56 25.10
C GLN A 69 -0.13 -0.36 24.12
N GLY A 70 0.26 -0.32 22.83
CA GLY A 70 -0.49 -0.91 21.73
C GLY A 70 -1.69 -0.05 21.33
N PHE A 71 -2.02 -0.04 20.04
CA PHE A 71 -3.21 0.63 19.52
C PHE A 71 -3.67 -0.03 18.22
N ARG A 72 -4.98 0.08 17.92
CA ARG A 72 -5.54 -0.30 16.61
C ARG A 72 -5.08 0.71 15.55
N ALA A 73 -4.58 0.19 14.44
CA ALA A 73 -4.09 1.00 13.33
C ALA A 73 -4.33 0.31 11.99
N VAL A 74 -4.27 1.09 10.91
CA VAL A 74 -4.28 0.67 9.51
C VAL A 74 -2.93 1.04 8.90
N MET A 75 -2.36 0.20 8.03
CA MET A 75 -1.18 0.54 7.24
C MET A 75 -1.52 0.47 5.76
N LEU A 76 -1.69 1.63 5.11
CA LEU A 76 -2.04 1.72 3.70
C LEU A 76 -0.78 1.73 2.81
N ALA A 77 -0.66 0.74 1.93
CA ALA A 77 0.23 0.77 0.78
C ALA A 77 -0.54 1.26 -0.46
N THR A 78 0.09 2.14 -1.23
CA THR A 78 -0.46 2.66 -2.49
C THR A 78 0.52 2.35 -3.61
N GLY A 79 0.00 1.82 -4.72
CA GLY A 79 0.76 1.55 -5.93
C GLY A 79 0.64 2.72 -6.92
N PRO A 80 0.82 2.46 -8.23
CA PRO A 80 0.52 3.44 -9.27
C PRO A 80 -0.95 3.88 -9.23
N ASP A 81 -1.20 5.11 -9.67
CA ASP A 81 -2.54 5.67 -9.89
C ASP A 81 -2.55 6.56 -11.14
N ALA A 82 -3.72 6.75 -11.74
CA ALA A 82 -3.90 7.60 -12.93
C ALA A 82 -5.32 8.15 -13.04
N TYR A 83 -5.42 9.41 -13.46
CA TYR A 83 -6.66 9.99 -13.98
C TYR A 83 -7.01 9.37 -15.34
N ILE A 84 -8.28 9.04 -15.53
CA ILE A 84 -8.88 8.57 -16.78
C ILE A 84 -9.85 9.64 -17.27
N SER A 85 -9.55 10.25 -18.42
CA SER A 85 -10.47 11.18 -19.08
C SER A 85 -11.64 10.42 -19.73
N PRO A 86 -12.88 10.94 -19.73
CA PRO A 86 -13.98 10.30 -20.44
C PRO A 86 -13.73 10.22 -21.95
N ASP A 87 -12.92 11.13 -22.50
CA ASP A 87 -12.52 11.19 -23.92
C ASP A 87 -11.63 10.02 -24.36
N GLY A 88 -11.14 9.21 -23.40
CA GLY A 88 -10.35 8.01 -23.65
C GLY A 88 -11.17 6.72 -23.80
N TYR A 89 -12.50 6.80 -23.87
CA TYR A 89 -13.39 5.65 -24.08
C TYR A 89 -13.97 5.67 -25.50
N GLU A 90 -14.31 4.49 -26.06
CA GLU A 90 -15.01 4.40 -27.35
C GLU A 90 -16.50 4.75 -27.20
N SER A 91 -17.10 4.47 -26.04
CA SER A 91 -18.50 4.77 -25.75
C SER A 91 -18.75 6.22 -25.33
N ALA A 92 -19.93 6.74 -25.68
CA ALA A 92 -20.45 8.02 -25.21
C ALA A 92 -20.93 7.95 -23.74
N ASP A 93 -21.34 9.08 -23.17
CA ASP A 93 -21.92 9.23 -21.83
C ASP A 93 -21.03 8.72 -20.67
N GLN A 94 -19.72 8.80 -20.85
CA GLN A 94 -18.73 8.41 -19.85
C GLN A 94 -18.38 9.58 -18.91
N VAL A 95 -17.97 9.24 -17.69
CA VAL A 95 -17.58 10.20 -16.65
C VAL A 95 -16.11 10.01 -16.26
N PRO A 96 -15.38 11.08 -15.89
CA PRO A 96 -14.00 10.99 -15.44
C PRO A 96 -13.87 10.12 -14.18
N THR A 97 -12.75 9.42 -14.06
CA THR A 97 -12.45 8.57 -12.89
C THR A 97 -10.96 8.55 -12.60
N TRP A 98 -10.60 8.22 -11.35
CA TRP A 98 -9.25 7.76 -11.03
C TRP A 98 -9.21 6.23 -11.00
N ASN A 99 -8.17 5.65 -11.60
CA ASN A 99 -7.77 4.26 -11.43
C ASN A 99 -6.55 4.22 -10.50
N TYR A 100 -6.50 3.24 -9.60
CA TYR A 100 -5.47 3.15 -8.58
C TYR A 100 -5.41 1.74 -7.99
N LEU A 101 -4.25 1.39 -7.45
CA LEU A 101 -4.07 0.19 -6.63
C LEU A 101 -3.76 0.58 -5.19
N SER A 102 -4.47 0.00 -4.22
CA SER A 102 -4.18 0.16 -2.80
C SER A 102 -4.52 -1.10 -2.00
N VAL A 103 -3.65 -1.48 -1.08
CA VAL A 103 -3.84 -2.63 -0.17
C VAL A 103 -3.29 -2.27 1.20
N GLU A 104 -3.85 -2.84 2.26
CA GLU A 104 -3.38 -2.61 3.62
C GLU A 104 -2.34 -3.70 4.04
N ALA A 105 -1.07 -3.30 4.28
CA ALA A 105 0.18 -4.04 4.67
C ALA A 105 1.44 -3.74 3.80
N LEU A 106 2.42 -4.67 3.56
CA LEU A 106 3.86 -4.39 3.21
C LEU A 106 4.66 -5.63 2.65
N PRO A 107 5.99 -5.67 2.25
CA PRO A 107 7.15 -4.84 2.64
C PRO A 107 8.38 -4.54 1.73
N LYS A 108 9.40 -3.91 2.35
CA LYS A 108 10.73 -3.42 1.88
C LYS A 108 11.83 -4.48 1.67
N PRO A 109 12.72 -4.30 0.66
CA PRO A 109 13.96 -5.07 0.52
C PRO A 109 15.02 -4.80 1.61
N LEU A 110 15.92 -5.78 1.78
CA LEU A 110 16.98 -5.79 2.79
C LEU A 110 18.08 -4.75 2.51
N TRP A 111 18.51 -4.04 3.57
CA TRP A 111 19.65 -3.12 3.55
C TRP A 111 20.81 -3.70 4.37
N THR A 112 22.05 -3.59 3.86
CA THR A 112 23.24 -4.25 4.45
C THR A 112 24.23 -3.26 5.08
N ARG A 113 24.81 -3.65 6.22
CA ARG A 113 25.60 -2.76 7.11
C ARG A 113 27.00 -2.40 6.60
N HIS A 114 27.46 -3.00 5.51
CA HIS A 114 28.86 -2.98 5.06
C HIS A 114 29.46 -1.59 4.74
N LYS A 115 28.63 -0.54 4.64
CA LYS A 115 29.06 0.85 4.41
C LYS A 115 29.08 1.73 5.67
N MET A 116 28.86 1.17 6.86
CA MET A 116 28.89 1.93 8.12
C MET A 116 30.24 1.84 8.83
N ALA A 117 30.67 2.96 9.41
CA ALA A 117 31.77 2.96 10.38
C ALA A 117 31.37 2.20 11.67
N PRO A 118 32.32 1.53 12.36
CA PRO A 118 32.08 0.84 13.62
C PRO A 118 31.38 1.73 14.67
N GLY A 119 30.47 1.15 15.46
CA GLY A 119 29.71 1.86 16.50
C GLY A 119 28.62 2.82 15.99
N LYS A 120 28.63 3.20 14.71
CA LYS A 120 27.66 4.15 14.16
C LYS A 120 26.28 3.52 13.92
N PHE A 121 26.21 2.21 13.69
CA PHE A 121 24.93 1.49 13.61
C PHE A 121 24.23 1.48 14.98
N GLU A 122 24.99 1.14 16.02
CA GLU A 122 24.56 1.08 17.43
C GLU A 122 24.18 2.47 17.96
N ALA A 123 24.85 3.53 17.47
CA ALA A 123 24.46 4.91 17.73
C ALA A 123 23.13 5.28 17.06
N MET A 124 22.93 4.90 15.79
CA MET A 124 21.70 5.21 15.06
C MET A 124 20.48 4.41 15.57
N LEU A 125 20.67 3.19 16.07
CA LEU A 125 19.60 2.41 16.72
C LEU A 125 18.96 3.14 17.91
N ARG A 126 19.71 3.98 18.64
CA ARG A 126 19.14 4.81 19.73
C ARG A 126 18.17 5.88 19.21
N GLY A 127 18.31 6.33 17.97
CA GLY A 127 17.45 7.35 17.37
C GLY A 127 16.05 6.86 16.96
N ILE A 128 15.82 5.55 16.96
CA ILE A 128 14.57 4.93 16.50
C ILE A 128 13.88 4.11 17.60
N ILE A 129 12.61 3.80 17.37
CA ILE A 129 11.83 2.80 18.10
C ILE A 129 11.27 1.81 17.07
N GLY A 130 11.52 0.52 17.30
CA GLY A 130 10.90 -0.54 16.52
C GLY A 130 9.43 -0.73 16.94
N GLY A 131 8.55 -0.91 15.96
CA GLY A 131 7.15 -1.26 16.17
C GLY A 131 6.82 -2.59 15.50
N ARG A 132 5.83 -3.29 16.05
CA ARG A 132 5.21 -4.46 15.41
C ARG A 132 3.70 -4.28 15.37
N LEU A 133 3.09 -4.56 14.23
CA LEU A 133 1.65 -4.77 14.09
C LEU A 133 1.42 -6.26 13.79
N LEU A 134 0.40 -6.84 14.41
CA LEU A 134 -0.12 -8.16 14.07
C LEU A 134 -1.33 -7.93 13.15
N VAL A 135 -1.41 -8.64 12.03
CA VAL A 135 -2.47 -8.42 11.05
C VAL A 135 -3.68 -9.27 11.39
N ASP A 136 -4.80 -8.62 11.73
CA ASP A 136 -6.09 -9.29 11.88
C ASP A 136 -6.88 -9.39 10.57
N ARG A 137 -6.59 -8.52 9.58
CA ARG A 137 -7.22 -8.53 8.26
C ARG A 137 -6.36 -7.84 7.19
N LEU A 138 -6.40 -8.36 5.96
CA LEU A 138 -5.95 -7.66 4.75
C LEU A 138 -7.18 -7.21 3.96
N GLU A 139 -7.16 -6.00 3.41
CA GLU A 139 -8.15 -5.53 2.43
C GLU A 139 -7.46 -4.83 1.26
N GLY A 140 -7.90 -5.10 0.04
CA GLY A 140 -7.36 -4.51 -1.18
C GLY A 140 -8.44 -3.95 -2.11
N THR A 141 -8.10 -2.87 -2.81
CA THR A 141 -8.88 -2.29 -3.91
C THR A 141 -7.97 -2.04 -5.10
N PHE A 142 -8.21 -2.77 -6.19
CA PHE A 142 -7.60 -2.53 -7.50
C PHE A 142 -8.68 -1.98 -8.42
N LYS A 143 -8.61 -0.69 -8.77
CA LYS A 143 -9.54 -0.06 -9.71
C LYS A 143 -8.82 0.21 -11.03
N LEU A 144 -9.18 -0.58 -12.04
CA LEU A 144 -8.51 -0.69 -13.35
C LEU A 144 -9.55 -0.66 -14.51
N SER A 145 -10.62 0.12 -14.36
CA SER A 145 -11.76 0.15 -15.29
C SER A 145 -12.42 -1.22 -15.58
N GLN A 146 -12.21 -2.27 -14.77
CA GLN A 146 -12.68 -3.63 -15.06
C GLN A 146 -14.21 -3.82 -14.96
N ASN A 147 -14.96 -2.75 -14.67
CA ASN A 147 -16.41 -2.68 -14.74
C ASN A 147 -16.94 -2.04 -16.05
N LYS A 148 -16.05 -1.69 -16.99
CA LYS A 148 -16.37 -1.21 -18.35
C LYS A 148 -16.38 -2.38 -19.34
N SER A 149 -16.74 -2.11 -20.60
CA SER A 149 -16.50 -3.08 -21.68
C SER A 149 -15.00 -3.30 -21.88
N GLU A 150 -14.63 -4.40 -22.55
CA GLU A 150 -13.23 -4.65 -22.88
C GLU A 150 -12.66 -3.59 -23.84
N ALA A 151 -13.43 -3.17 -24.83
CA ALA A 151 -13.03 -2.13 -25.78
C ALA A 151 -12.77 -0.79 -25.06
N ASP A 152 -13.72 -0.32 -24.23
CA ASP A 152 -13.57 0.89 -23.41
C ASP A 152 -12.34 0.81 -22.49
N ARG A 153 -12.13 -0.34 -21.82
CA ARG A 153 -10.99 -0.56 -20.93
C ARG A 153 -9.66 -0.50 -21.69
N LEU A 154 -9.60 -1.07 -22.89
CA LEU A 154 -8.39 -1.10 -23.72
C LEU A 154 -8.11 0.23 -24.41
N GLU A 155 -9.13 0.98 -24.86
CA GLU A 155 -8.95 2.33 -25.40
C GLU A 155 -8.45 3.31 -24.33
N ALA A 156 -9.04 3.26 -23.13
CA ALA A 156 -8.56 4.07 -22.00
C ALA A 156 -7.13 3.68 -21.60
N ALA A 157 -6.72 2.43 -21.85
CA ALA A 157 -5.34 1.99 -21.68
C ALA A 157 -4.40 2.39 -22.84
N LYS A 158 -4.89 2.80 -24.01
CA LYS A 158 -4.07 3.44 -25.07
C LYS A 158 -3.79 4.89 -24.71
N GLY A 159 -4.80 5.62 -24.24
CA GLY A 159 -4.66 7.03 -23.83
C GLY A 159 -3.65 7.28 -22.70
N LEU A 160 -3.33 6.25 -21.91
CA LEU A 160 -2.29 6.29 -20.86
C LEU A 160 -0.86 5.92 -21.33
N GLY A 161 -0.68 5.49 -22.59
CA GLY A 161 0.62 5.12 -23.15
C GLY A 161 1.36 4.04 -22.33
N GLU A 162 2.58 4.35 -21.89
CA GLU A 162 3.45 3.44 -21.12
C GLU A 162 3.30 3.56 -19.59
N HIS A 163 2.25 4.22 -19.09
CA HIS A 163 2.01 4.33 -17.66
C HIS A 163 1.71 2.94 -17.04
N PRO A 164 2.18 2.60 -15.81
CA PRO A 164 1.96 1.27 -15.23
C PRO A 164 0.48 0.85 -15.13
N ILE A 165 -0.42 1.79 -14.82
CA ILE A 165 -1.88 1.55 -14.86
C ILE A 165 -2.34 1.13 -16.27
N ALA A 166 -1.72 1.58 -17.36
CA ALA A 166 -2.06 1.18 -18.71
C ALA A 166 -1.77 -0.31 -18.95
N ALA A 167 -0.61 -0.81 -18.50
CA ALA A 167 -0.27 -2.24 -18.55
C ALA A 167 -1.23 -3.07 -17.69
N MET A 168 -1.50 -2.61 -16.47
CA MET A 168 -2.45 -3.23 -15.53
C MET A 168 -3.91 -3.16 -16.01
N MET A 169 -4.28 -2.18 -16.85
CA MET A 169 -5.60 -2.10 -17.48
C MET A 169 -5.73 -3.00 -18.71
N ARG A 170 -4.62 -3.47 -19.32
CA ARG A 170 -4.64 -4.42 -20.45
C ARG A 170 -4.87 -5.84 -19.97
N VAL A 171 -4.12 -6.29 -18.95
CA VAL A 171 -4.39 -7.55 -18.25
C VAL A 171 -5.65 -7.40 -17.39
N LYS A 172 -6.62 -8.32 -17.50
CA LYS A 172 -7.77 -8.33 -16.60
C LYS A 172 -7.40 -9.14 -15.36
N PRO A 173 -7.54 -8.63 -14.12
CA PRO A 173 -7.49 -9.45 -12.92
C PRO A 173 -8.62 -10.48 -12.95
N GLU A 174 -8.33 -11.71 -12.50
CA GLU A 174 -9.33 -12.78 -12.34
C GLU A 174 -10.25 -12.54 -11.12
#